data_AF-A0A2D6P7D0-F1
#
_entry.id   AF-A0A2D6P7D0-F1
#
_cell.length_a   1.000
_cell.length_b   1.000
_cell.length_c   1.000
_cell.angle_alpha   90.00
_cell.angle_beta   90.00
_cell.angle_gamma   90.00
#
_symmetry.space_group_name_H-M   'P 1'
#
loop_
_entity.id
_entity.type
_entity.pdbx_description
1 polymer ?
#
loop_
_entity_poly.entity_id
_entity_poly.type
_entity_poly.pdbx_seq_one_letter_code
_entity_poly.pdbx_strand_id
1 'polypeptide(L)' 'MTIYSQIPLRDLQRLRIVVKNNHMKHYPADKVTDKEADRIIESISPHTREKLIKLAVDYGITEL' A
#
# COMPACT_ATOMS: atom_id res chain seq x y z
N MET A 1 0.60 -11.82 -13.39
CA MET A 1 -0.70 -11.26 -12.96
C MET A 1 -0.41 -9.97 -12.25
N THR A 2 -1.06 -8.88 -12.64
CA THR A 2 -0.95 -7.58 -11.96
C THR A 2 -1.86 -7.53 -10.73
N ILE A 3 -1.44 -6.80 -9.69
CA ILE A 3 -2.22 -6.64 -8.44
C ILE A 3 -3.60 -6.00 -8.63
N TYR A 4 -3.78 -5.24 -9.72
CA TYR A 4 -5.03 -4.58 -10.08
C TYR A 4 -6.22 -5.53 -10.25
N SER A 5 -5.97 -6.79 -10.62
CA SER A 5 -7.02 -7.81 -10.76
C SER A 5 -7.16 -8.70 -9.51
N GLN A 6 -6.24 -8.61 -8.55
CA GLN A 6 -6.24 -9.42 -7.33
C GLN A 6 -6.87 -8.69 -6.14
N ILE A 7 -6.88 -7.35 -6.15
CA ILE A 7 -7.27 -6.52 -5.00
C ILE A 7 -8.29 -5.47 -5.49
N PRO A 8 -9.41 -5.27 -4.76
CA PRO A 8 -10.34 -4.18 -5.06
C PRO A 8 -9.62 -2.83 -5.06
N LEU A 9 -10.04 -1.91 -5.94
CA LEU A 9 -9.43 -0.58 -6.07
C LEU A 9 -9.35 0.18 -4.73
N ARG A 10 -10.37 0.00 -3.88
CA ARG A 10 -10.45 0.61 -2.55
C ARG A 10 -9.37 0.10 -1.61
N ASP A 11 -9.14 -1.20 -1.57
CA ASP A 11 -8.08 -1.82 -0.75
C ASP A 11 -6.69 -1.53 -1.33
N LEU A 12 -6.57 -1.45 -2.65
CA LEU A 12 -5.35 -1.03 -3.32
C LEU A 12 -4.95 0.41 -2.95
N GLN A 13 -5.91 1.34 -2.91
CA GLN A 13 -5.66 2.71 -2.43
C GLN A 13 -5.18 2.74 -0.97
N ARG A 14 -5.83 1.97 -0.09
CA ARG A 14 -5.42 1.85 1.32
C ARG A 14 -3.99 1.32 1.45
N LEU A 15 -3.67 0.25 0.71
CA LEU A 15 -2.32 -0.31 0.66
C LEU A 15 -1.29 0.71 0.19
N ARG A 16 -1.60 1.48 -0.86
CA ARG A 16 -0.70 2.55 -1.34
C ARG A 16 -0.43 3.59 -0.26
N ILE A 17 -1.46 4.03 0.47
CA ILE A 17 -1.28 5.01 1.55
C ILE A 17 -0.40 4.44 2.66
N VAL A 18 -0.63 3.20 3.09
CA VAL A 18 0.20 2.54 4.12
C VAL A 18 1.63 2.36 3.66
N VAL A 19 1.84 1.88 2.43
CA VAL A 19 3.17 1.67 1.86
C VAL A 19 3.90 3.00 1.73
N LYS A 20 3.23 4.06 1.27
CA LYS A 20 3.82 5.40 1.21
C LYS A 20 4.21 5.93 2.59
N ASN A 21 3.33 5.77 3.59
CA ASN A 21 3.57 6.26 4.94
C ASN A 21 4.61 5.45 5.73
N ASN A 22 4.70 4.14 5.50
CA ASN A 22 5.54 3.24 6.29
C ASN A 22 6.85 2.91 5.54
N HIS A 23 6.74 2.40 4.31
CA HIS A 23 7.90 1.97 3.52
C HIS A 23 8.57 3.12 2.77
N MET A 24 7.80 4.11 2.29
CA MET A 24 8.34 5.26 1.56
C MET A 24 8.58 6.48 2.45
N LYS A 25 8.51 6.33 3.78
CA LYS A 25 8.75 7.42 4.74
C LYS A 25 10.11 8.09 4.57
N HIS A 26 11.11 7.31 4.16
CA HIS A 26 12.47 7.76 3.94
C HIS A 26 12.79 8.05 2.46
N TYR A 27 11.80 7.93 1.58
CA TYR A 27 12.00 8.20 0.16
C TYR A 27 11.94 9.71 -0.09
N PRO A 28 12.66 10.20 -1.11
CA PRO A 28 12.46 11.56 -1.61
C PRO A 28 11.00 11.74 -2.02
N ALA A 29 10.37 12.88 -1.71
CA ALA A 29 8.98 13.15 -2.06
C ALA A 29 8.68 12.91 -3.55
N ASP A 30 9.64 13.24 -4.42
CA ASP A 30 9.60 13.02 -5.87
C ASP A 30 9.50 11.54 -6.28
N LYS A 31 9.91 10.63 -5.39
CA LYS A 31 9.87 9.17 -5.59
C LYS A 31 8.62 8.54 -4.97
N VAL A 32 7.85 9.26 -4.14
CA VAL A 32 6.64 8.76 -3.46
C VAL A 32 5.45 8.72 -4.43
N THR A 33 5.57 7.88 -5.45
CA THR A 33 4.56 7.72 -6.52
C THR A 33 3.72 6.45 -6.31
N ASP A 34 2.50 6.44 -6.84
CA ASP A 34 1.64 5.24 -6.81
C ASP A 34 2.32 4.05 -7.47
N LYS A 35 3.08 4.28 -8.54
CA LYS A 35 3.78 3.25 -9.30
C LYS A 35 4.85 2.51 -8.46
N GLU A 36 5.59 3.24 -7.62
CA GLU A 36 6.54 2.64 -6.70
C GLU A 36 5.83 1.92 -5.54
N ALA A 37 4.74 2.50 -5.04
CA ALA A 37 3.91 1.83 -4.05
C ALA A 37 3.34 0.50 -4.59
N ASP A 38 2.85 0.46 -5.83
CA ASP A 38 2.35 -0.75 -6.49
C ASP A 38 3.45 -1.81 -6.63
N ARG A 39 4.68 -1.42 -6.99
CA ARG A 39 5.82 -2.34 -7.05
C ARG A 39 6.16 -2.95 -5.69
N ILE A 40 6.08 -2.16 -4.63
CA ILE A 40 6.28 -2.65 -3.26
C ILE A 40 5.13 -3.61 -2.91
N ILE A 41 3.87 -3.27 -3.19
CA ILE A 41 2.71 -4.14 -2.96
C ILE A 41 2.84 -5.47 -3.72
N GLU A 42 3.33 -5.43 -4.96
CA GLU A 42 3.62 -6.63 -5.76
C GLU A 42 4.71 -7.50 -5.14
N SER A 43 5.76 -6.87 -4.60
CA SER A 43 6.86 -7.57 -3.93
C SER A 43 6.47 -8.14 -2.56
N ILE A 44 5.38 -7.65 -1.98
CA ILE A 44 4.88 -8.12 -0.68
C ILE A 44 4.03 -9.37 -0.86
N SER A 45 4.29 -10.39 -0.03
CA SER A 45 3.50 -11.63 0.02
C SER A 45 2.02 -11.38 0.34
N PRO A 46 1.08 -12.21 -0.18
CA PRO A 46 -0.35 -12.02 0.03
C PRO A 46 -0.75 -11.90 1.50
N HIS A 47 -0.17 -12.75 2.36
CA HIS A 47 -0.40 -12.74 3.81
C HIS A 47 0.02 -11.40 4.47
N THR A 48 1.10 -10.79 3.99
CA THR A 48 1.57 -9.50 4.49
C THR A 48 0.68 -8.37 3.98
N ARG A 49 0.14 -8.45 2.75
CA ARG A 49 -0.85 -7.47 2.25
C ARG A 49 -2.10 -7.46 3.12
N GLU A 50 -2.61 -8.61 3.52
CA GLU A 50 -3.76 -8.71 4.43
C GLU A 50 -3.48 -8.05 5.79
N LYS A 51 -2.28 -8.26 6.35
CA LYS A 51 -1.84 -7.58 7.58
C LYS A 51 -1.73 -6.07 7.39
N LEU A 52 -1.21 -5.60 6.26
CA LEU A 52 -1.11 -4.17 5.96
C LEU A 52 -2.49 -3.53 5.77
N ILE A 53 -3.44 -4.21 5.13
CA ILE A 53 -4.83 -3.72 5.03
C ILE A 53 -5.45 -3.64 6.43
N LYS A 54 -5.28 -4.68 7.27
CA LYS A 54 -5.76 -4.66 8.65
C LYS A 54 -5.15 -3.52 9.45
N LEU A 55 -3.84 -3.31 9.35
CA LEU A 55 -3.16 -2.18 9.98
C LEU A 55 -3.66 -0.84 9.46
N ALA A 56 -3.95 -0.71 8.15
CA ALA A 56 -4.51 0.51 7.57
C ALA A 56 -5.84 0.89 8.22
N VAL A 57 -6.69 -0.12 8.42
CA VAL A 57 -8.03 0.03 9.02
C VAL A 57 -7.92 0.26 10.52
N ASP A 58 -7.08 -0.50 11.21
CA ASP A 58 -6.88 -0.44 12.67
C ASP A 58 -6.24 0.87 13.12
N TYR A 59 -5.26 1.38 12.37
CA TYR A 59 -4.62 2.67 12.64
C TYR A 59 -5.42 3.87 12.13
N GLY A 60 -6.61 3.67 11.54
CA GLY A 60 -7.42 4.78 11.03
C GLY A 60 -6.72 5.60 9.95
N ILE A 61 -5.73 5.04 9.23
CA ILE A 61 -5.00 5.75 8.17
C ILE A 61 -5.95 6.12 7.00
N THR A 62 -7.14 5.50 6.97
CA THR A 62 -8.26 5.87 6.10
C THR A 62 -9.04 7.13 6.50
N GLU A 63 -8.73 7.77 7.62
CA GLU A 63 -9.39 8.98 8.12
C GLU A 63 -8.49 10.24 8.01
N LEU A 64 -7.52 10.24 7.10
CA LEU A 64 -6.71 11.41 6.73
C LEU A 64 -7.16 12.01 5.40
#